data_AF-A0AA38EEG9-F1
#
_entry.id   AF-A0AA38EEG9-F1
#
_cell.length_a   1.000
_cell.length_b   1.000
_cell.length_c   1.000
_cell.angle_alpha   90.00
_cell.angle_beta   90.00
_cell.angle_gamma   90.00
#
_symmetry.space_group_name_H-M   'P 1'
#
loop_
_entity.id
_entity.type
_entity.pdbx_description
1 polymer ?
#
loop_
_entity_poly.entity_id
_entity_poly.type
_entity_poly.pdbx_seq_one_letter_code
_entity_poly.pdbx_strand_id
1 'polypeptide(L)'
;MTNFRFDLAEWFSGNADQVRSDLVGYFGGGKQPFTGRWFEELAAMSDPNRFEAPDLLAVEALSVTVPTEAAASLLITEIERFNSLLREIPREQELWEVSRLDVSSGSAADRLHAELRTLPGVEWVVASKLMAAKRPKLIPILDNEVRNYLQPPKSFFWVTMHDELSDPARRRAIEEACQAAPPQVSLLRRMDVALWRAARRGAT
;
A
#
# COMPACT_ATOMS: atom_id res chain seq x y z
N MET A 1 -2.95 -4.25 -22.92
CA MET A 1 -2.61 -5.28 -21.91
C MET A 1 -2.14 -4.55 -20.67
N THR A 2 -2.95 -4.57 -19.62
CA THR A 2 -2.65 -3.98 -18.31
C THR A 2 -2.36 -5.11 -17.33
N ASN A 3 -1.36 -5.94 -17.62
CA ASN A 3 -1.11 -7.15 -16.83
C ASN A 3 0.25 -7.04 -16.16
N PHE A 4 0.38 -7.66 -14.99
CA PHE A 4 1.66 -7.89 -14.34
C PHE A 4 2.51 -8.92 -15.11
N ARG A 5 3.78 -9.04 -14.71
CA ARG A 5 4.73 -10.04 -15.24
C ARG A 5 4.22 -11.48 -15.13
N PHE A 6 3.39 -11.77 -14.14
CA PHE A 6 2.78 -13.07 -13.91
C PHE A 6 1.36 -12.89 -13.37
N ASP A 7 0.55 -13.96 -13.46
CA ASP A 7 -0.80 -13.99 -12.92
C ASP A 7 -0.77 -13.99 -11.38
N LEU A 8 -1.40 -12.99 -10.74
CA LEU A 8 -1.35 -12.88 -9.28
C LEU A 8 -2.06 -14.04 -8.59
N ALA A 9 -3.25 -14.44 -9.05
CA ALA A 9 -4.03 -15.48 -8.41
C ALA A 9 -3.29 -16.83 -8.48
N GLU A 10 -2.79 -17.19 -9.66
CA GLU A 10 -1.98 -18.41 -9.84
C GLU A 10 -0.72 -18.38 -8.98
N TRP A 11 -0.04 -17.23 -8.91
CA TRP A 11 1.15 -17.08 -8.09
C TRP A 11 0.86 -17.26 -6.60
N PHE A 12 -0.19 -16.61 -6.07
CA PHE A 12 -0.55 -16.74 -4.66
C PHE A 12 -0.99 -18.17 -4.32
N SER A 13 -1.80 -18.81 -5.16
CA SER A 13 -2.21 -20.20 -4.95
C SER A 13 -1.03 -21.16 -5.02
N GLY A 14 -0.12 -20.98 -5.99
CA GLY A 14 1.08 -21.82 -6.15
C GLY A 14 2.12 -21.66 -5.05
N ASN A 15 2.06 -20.56 -4.27
CA ASN A 15 3.02 -20.26 -3.21
C ASN A 15 2.39 -20.19 -1.81
N ALA A 16 1.17 -20.72 -1.61
CA ALA A 16 0.37 -20.50 -0.40
C ALA A 16 1.10 -20.85 0.92
N ASP A 17 1.85 -21.95 0.96
CA ASP A 17 2.62 -22.35 2.15
C ASP A 17 3.76 -21.37 2.45
N GLN A 18 4.44 -20.90 1.41
CA GLN A 18 5.52 -19.91 1.56
C GLN A 18 4.97 -18.54 1.97
N VAL A 19 3.85 -18.12 1.37
CA VAL A 19 3.13 -16.89 1.75
C VAL A 19 2.70 -16.97 3.22
N ARG A 20 2.14 -18.09 3.67
CA ARG A 20 1.79 -18.32 5.07
C ARG A 20 3.00 -18.15 5.99
N SER A 21 4.10 -18.82 5.67
CA SER A 21 5.35 -18.74 6.45
C SER A 21 5.87 -17.30 6.54
N ASP A 22 5.81 -16.57 5.43
CA ASP A 22 6.24 -15.18 5.36
C ASP A 22 5.39 -14.23 6.18
N LEU A 23 4.06 -14.36 6.11
CA LEU A 23 3.15 -13.51 6.89
C LEU A 23 3.31 -13.77 8.39
N VAL A 24 3.40 -15.04 8.81
CA VAL A 24 3.69 -15.39 10.21
C VAL A 24 5.03 -14.82 10.66
N GLY A 25 6.08 -14.96 9.84
CA GLY A 25 7.40 -14.43 10.16
C GLY A 25 7.45 -12.91 10.23
N TYR A 26 6.73 -12.23 9.33
CA TYR A 26 6.70 -10.76 9.25
C TYR A 26 5.96 -10.14 10.43
N PHE A 27 4.75 -10.63 10.71
CA PHE A 27 3.87 -10.06 11.75
C PHE A 27 4.10 -10.66 13.15
N GLY A 28 4.70 -11.85 13.26
CA GLY A 28 4.84 -12.59 14.52
C GLY A 28 5.90 -12.08 15.51
N GLY A 29 6.71 -11.09 15.12
CA GLY A 29 7.51 -10.32 16.08
C GLY A 29 8.64 -11.06 16.80
N GLY A 30 9.25 -12.06 16.15
CA GLY A 30 10.33 -12.89 16.70
C GLY A 30 11.62 -12.14 17.06
N LYS A 31 12.76 -12.86 17.17
CA LYS A 31 14.03 -12.32 17.71
C LYS A 31 14.54 -11.03 17.03
N GLN A 32 14.28 -10.88 15.74
CA GLN A 32 14.56 -9.66 14.98
C GLN A 32 13.26 -9.25 14.28
N PRO A 33 12.39 -8.49 14.95
CA PRO A 33 11.07 -8.18 14.42
C PRO A 33 11.17 -7.18 13.27
N PHE A 34 10.36 -7.38 12.23
CA PHE A 34 10.16 -6.36 11.21
C PHE A 34 9.40 -5.18 11.82
N THR A 35 9.92 -3.96 11.65
CA THR A 35 9.27 -2.74 12.13
C THR A 35 7.94 -2.50 11.45
N GLY A 36 7.84 -2.83 10.15
CA GLY A 36 6.64 -2.61 9.34
C GLY A 36 5.41 -3.42 9.76
N ARG A 37 5.54 -4.32 10.74
CA ARG A 37 4.40 -4.97 11.42
C ARG A 37 3.53 -3.99 12.21
N TRP A 38 4.05 -2.81 12.53
CA TRP A 38 3.37 -1.77 13.30
C TRP A 38 2.68 -0.73 12.41
N PHE A 39 2.80 -0.84 11.08
CA PHE A 39 2.28 0.16 10.14
C PHE A 39 0.79 0.44 10.36
N GLU A 40 -0.02 -0.61 10.45
CA GLU A 40 -1.47 -0.49 10.52
C GLU A 40 -1.90 0.10 11.87
N GLU A 41 -1.26 -0.31 12.97
CA GLU A 41 -1.55 0.20 14.31
C GLU A 41 -1.17 1.68 14.45
N LEU A 42 -0.01 2.08 13.94
CA LEU A 42 0.43 3.48 13.96
C LEU A 42 -0.46 4.36 13.07
N ALA A 43 -0.79 3.90 11.87
CA ALA A 43 -1.67 4.62 10.96
C ALA A 43 -3.09 4.78 11.53
N ALA A 44 -3.60 3.77 12.25
CA ALA A 44 -4.94 3.82 12.85
C ALA A 44 -5.07 4.80 14.03
N MET A 45 -3.95 5.35 14.54
CA MET A 45 -3.99 6.37 15.59
C MET A 45 -4.43 7.75 15.10
N SER A 46 -4.42 8.00 13.78
CA SER A 46 -4.73 9.30 13.19
C SER A 46 -6.18 9.39 12.67
N ASP A 47 -6.69 10.61 12.52
CA ASP A 47 -7.96 10.84 11.81
C ASP A 47 -7.82 10.38 10.35
N PRO A 48 -8.69 9.49 9.82
CA PRO A 48 -8.55 8.97 8.46
C PRO A 48 -8.58 10.06 7.38
N ASN A 49 -9.11 11.25 7.65
CA ASN A 49 -9.23 12.37 6.71
C ASN A 49 -8.22 13.50 6.97
N ARG A 50 -7.20 13.28 7.81
CA ARG A 50 -6.16 14.27 8.08
C ARG A 50 -4.79 13.63 8.18
N PHE A 51 -3.77 14.19 7.52
CA PHE A 51 -2.39 13.79 7.81
C PHE A 51 -1.99 14.27 9.21
N GLU A 52 -1.45 13.36 10.01
CA GLU A 52 -1.04 13.58 11.40
C GLU A 52 0.30 12.90 11.70
N ALA A 53 0.94 13.25 12.82
CA ALA A 53 2.24 12.70 13.19
C ALA A 53 2.31 11.15 13.21
N PRO A 54 1.26 10.40 13.63
CA PRO A 54 1.27 8.95 13.56
C PRO A 54 1.42 8.39 12.13
N ASP A 55 0.94 9.12 11.11
CA ASP A 55 1.09 8.70 9.71
C ASP A 55 2.58 8.72 9.28
N LEU A 56 3.36 9.67 9.82
CA LEU A 56 4.79 9.76 9.56
C LEU A 56 5.56 8.59 10.22
N LEU A 57 5.18 8.23 11.45
CA LEU A 57 5.75 7.06 12.14
C LEU A 57 5.36 5.75 11.45
N ALA A 58 4.12 5.65 10.94
CA ALA A 58 3.67 4.50 10.19
C ALA A 58 4.57 4.29 8.96
N VAL A 59 4.78 5.32 8.13
CA VAL A 59 5.64 5.17 6.95
C VAL A 59 7.11 4.91 7.31
N GLU A 60 7.60 5.46 8.43
CA GLU A 60 8.92 5.13 8.97
C GLU A 60 9.07 3.66 9.34
N ALA A 61 8.02 3.03 9.89
CA ALA A 61 8.00 1.60 10.14
C ALA A 61 8.23 0.77 8.86
N LEU A 62 7.88 1.32 7.68
CA LEU A 62 8.14 0.74 6.35
C LEU A 62 9.49 1.17 5.75
N SER A 63 10.44 1.61 6.58
CA SER A 63 11.80 1.99 6.19
C SER A 63 11.86 3.17 5.21
N VAL A 64 10.92 4.11 5.29
CA VAL A 64 11.00 5.39 4.57
C VAL A 64 10.75 6.57 5.50
N THR A 65 11.48 7.65 5.35
CA THR A 65 11.32 8.84 6.19
C THR A 65 10.66 9.96 5.37
N VAL A 66 9.73 10.68 6.00
CA VAL A 66 9.22 11.95 5.46
C VAL A 66 10.16 13.08 5.91
N PRO A 67 10.78 13.83 4.99
CA PRO A 67 11.65 14.93 5.37
C PRO A 67 10.95 15.98 6.24
N THR A 68 11.68 16.62 7.16
CA THR A 68 11.11 17.55 8.14
C THR A 68 10.30 18.68 7.50
N GLU A 69 10.76 19.26 6.39
CA GLU A 69 10.02 20.33 5.69
C GLU A 69 8.72 19.82 5.05
N ALA A 70 8.73 18.59 4.51
CA ALA A 70 7.52 17.95 4.00
C ALA A 70 6.54 17.62 5.14
N ALA A 71 7.05 17.14 6.28
CA ALA A 71 6.24 16.91 7.48
C ALA A 71 5.63 18.22 8.02
N ALA A 72 6.40 19.30 8.09
CA ALA A 72 5.90 20.62 8.48
C ALA A 72 4.81 21.12 7.53
N SER A 73 4.97 20.87 6.23
CA SER A 73 3.95 21.20 5.22
C SER A 73 2.63 20.46 5.47
N LEU A 74 2.70 19.15 5.70
CA LEU A 74 1.51 18.33 5.96
C LEU A 74 0.82 18.66 7.29
N LEU A 75 1.60 18.98 8.33
CA LEU A 75 1.11 19.04 9.71
C LEU A 75 0.89 20.46 10.24
N ILE A 76 1.49 21.47 9.62
CA ILE A 76 1.55 22.84 10.17
C ILE A 76 1.14 23.88 9.14
N THR A 77 1.82 23.95 7.98
CA THR A 77 1.70 25.12 7.09
C THR A 77 0.69 24.94 5.95
N GLU A 78 0.48 23.73 5.44
CA GLU A 78 -0.35 23.45 4.25
C GLU A 78 -1.44 22.39 4.51
N ILE A 79 -1.87 22.26 5.78
CA ILE A 79 -2.78 21.22 6.28
C ILE A 79 -3.99 21.01 5.36
N GLU A 80 -4.71 22.08 5.01
CA GLU A 80 -5.94 21.98 4.21
C GLU A 80 -5.70 21.67 2.73
N ARG A 81 -4.51 21.99 2.18
CA ARG A 81 -4.16 21.67 0.79
C ARG A 81 -4.19 20.15 0.58
N PHE A 82 -3.59 19.39 1.50
CA PHE A 82 -3.52 17.93 1.40
C PHE A 82 -4.76 17.24 1.98
N ASN A 83 -5.30 17.74 3.08
CA ASN A 83 -6.48 17.11 3.71
C ASN A 83 -7.75 17.27 2.86
N SER A 84 -7.90 18.35 2.09
CA SER A 84 -9.02 18.49 1.15
C SER A 84 -8.98 17.43 0.05
N LEU A 85 -7.81 17.23 -0.59
CA LEU A 85 -7.60 16.18 -1.58
C LEU A 85 -7.81 14.78 -1.00
N LEU A 86 -7.32 14.53 0.22
CA LEU A 86 -7.52 13.24 0.90
C LEU A 86 -9.01 12.94 1.13
N ARG A 87 -9.80 13.95 1.51
CA ARG A 87 -11.25 13.79 1.76
C ARG A 87 -12.06 13.43 0.51
N GLU A 88 -11.54 13.70 -0.68
CA GLU A 88 -12.17 13.28 -1.94
C GLU A 88 -12.01 11.77 -2.20
N ILE A 89 -11.07 11.10 -1.52
CA ILE A 89 -10.81 9.67 -1.68
C ILE A 89 -11.67 8.90 -0.66
N PRO A 90 -12.50 7.92 -1.09
CA PRO A 90 -13.35 7.15 -0.19
C PRO A 90 -12.58 6.44 0.92
N ARG A 91 -13.07 6.49 2.17
CA ARG A 91 -12.37 5.91 3.33
C ARG A 91 -12.59 4.41 3.56
N GLU A 92 -13.84 3.93 3.40
CA GLU A 92 -14.26 2.57 3.81
C GLU A 92 -14.49 1.63 2.62
N GLN A 93 -14.03 1.99 1.42
CA GLN A 93 -14.18 1.13 0.25
C GLN A 93 -12.91 0.34 0.00
N GLU A 94 -13.06 -0.94 -0.32
CA GLU A 94 -11.97 -1.76 -0.83
C GLU A 94 -11.63 -1.37 -2.27
N LEU A 95 -10.39 -1.63 -2.70
CA LEU A 95 -9.90 -1.28 -4.03
C LEU A 95 -10.81 -1.79 -5.16
N TRP A 96 -11.41 -2.97 -5.02
CA TRP A 96 -12.28 -3.57 -6.02
C TRP A 96 -13.76 -3.11 -5.94
N GLU A 97 -14.11 -2.29 -4.95
CA GLU A 97 -15.47 -1.77 -4.78
C GLU A 97 -15.67 -0.42 -5.45
N VAL A 98 -14.59 0.36 -5.59
CA VAL A 98 -14.63 1.67 -6.25
C VAL A 98 -14.76 1.54 -7.76
N SER A 99 -15.19 2.62 -8.41
CA SER A 99 -15.13 2.69 -9.86
C SER A 99 -13.69 2.58 -10.34
N ARG A 100 -13.46 1.89 -11.45
CA ARG A 100 -12.15 1.85 -12.10
C ARG A 100 -11.62 3.26 -12.42
N LEU A 101 -12.49 4.25 -12.60
CA LEU A 101 -12.12 5.66 -12.79
C LEU A 101 -11.52 6.29 -11.53
N ASP A 102 -11.89 5.83 -10.34
CA ASP A 102 -11.40 6.38 -9.06
C ASP A 102 -9.92 6.03 -8.80
N VAL A 103 -9.38 5.05 -9.54
CA VAL A 103 -7.98 4.59 -9.47
C VAL A 103 -7.21 4.84 -10.77
N SER A 104 -7.84 5.50 -11.73
CA SER A 104 -7.24 5.89 -13.01
C SER A 104 -6.53 7.23 -12.91
N SER A 105 -5.70 7.56 -13.91
CA SER A 105 -5.07 8.87 -13.97
C SER A 105 -6.11 10.00 -14.01
N GLY A 106 -5.83 11.08 -13.28
CA GLY A 106 -6.74 12.21 -13.07
C GLY A 106 -7.74 12.03 -11.92
N SER A 107 -7.81 10.86 -11.28
CA SER A 107 -8.66 10.65 -10.12
C SER A 107 -8.21 11.46 -8.90
N ALA A 108 -9.05 11.54 -7.86
CA ALA A 108 -8.68 12.18 -6.60
C ALA A 108 -7.40 11.57 -5.99
N ALA A 109 -7.24 10.24 -6.10
CA ALA A 109 -6.05 9.55 -5.64
C ALA A 109 -4.81 9.95 -6.47
N ASP A 110 -4.92 10.00 -7.81
CA ASP A 110 -3.79 10.38 -8.67
C ASP A 110 -3.37 11.83 -8.40
N ARG A 111 -4.33 12.73 -8.19
CA ARG A 111 -4.08 14.14 -7.82
C ARG A 111 -3.39 14.26 -6.48
N LEU A 112 -3.85 13.56 -5.44
CA LEU A 112 -3.18 13.57 -4.13
C LEU A 112 -1.75 13.02 -4.23
N HIS A 113 -1.53 11.95 -4.99
CA HIS A 113 -0.19 11.38 -5.19
C HIS A 113 0.75 12.36 -5.87
N ALA A 114 0.28 13.01 -6.94
CA ALA A 114 1.03 14.05 -7.65
C ALA A 114 1.35 15.23 -6.73
N GLU A 115 0.38 15.66 -5.92
CA GLU A 115 0.54 16.79 -5.01
C GLU A 115 1.52 16.51 -3.89
N LEU A 116 1.45 15.34 -3.26
CA LEU A 116 2.42 14.92 -2.24
C LEU A 116 3.85 14.93 -2.79
N ARG A 117 4.04 14.59 -4.06
CA ARG A 117 5.35 14.60 -4.72
C ARG A 117 5.90 15.99 -5.05
N THR A 118 5.10 17.03 -4.84
CA THR A 118 5.59 18.42 -4.91
C THR A 118 6.34 18.81 -3.63
N LEU A 119 6.17 18.05 -2.53
CA LEU A 119 6.87 18.30 -1.28
C LEU A 119 8.36 17.95 -1.41
N PRO A 120 9.28 18.78 -0.87
CA PRO A 120 10.71 18.53 -0.94
C PRO A 120 11.11 17.16 -0.39
N GLY A 121 11.75 16.33 -1.22
CA GLY A 121 12.23 15.01 -0.86
C GLY A 121 11.15 13.93 -0.70
N VAL A 122 9.90 14.21 -1.07
CA VAL A 122 8.83 13.21 -1.13
C VAL A 122 8.75 12.64 -2.55
N GLU A 123 9.35 11.47 -2.73
CA GLU A 123 9.25 10.73 -3.98
C GLU A 123 8.00 9.84 -4.02
N TRP A 124 7.76 9.22 -5.18
CA TRP A 124 6.57 8.40 -5.41
C TRP A 124 6.35 7.27 -4.39
N VAL A 125 7.42 6.66 -3.86
CA VAL A 125 7.33 5.61 -2.83
C VAL A 125 6.80 6.17 -1.51
N VAL A 126 7.30 7.33 -1.08
CA VAL A 126 6.87 7.99 0.16
C VAL A 126 5.42 8.45 0.04
N ALA A 127 5.07 9.07 -1.08
CA ALA A 127 3.69 9.49 -1.37
C ALA A 127 2.72 8.30 -1.34
N SER A 128 3.05 7.18 -1.99
CA SER A 128 2.21 5.98 -1.99
C SER A 128 2.03 5.39 -0.59
N LYS A 129 3.09 5.35 0.24
CA LYS A 129 3.01 4.85 1.62
C LYS A 129 2.18 5.76 2.53
N LEU A 130 2.29 7.09 2.39
CA LEU A 130 1.44 8.05 3.10
C LEU A 130 -0.04 7.84 2.75
N MET A 131 -0.36 7.69 1.46
CA MET A 131 -1.74 7.43 1.04
C MET A 131 -2.26 6.08 1.52
N ALA A 132 -1.44 5.03 1.49
CA ALA A 132 -1.80 3.71 2.01
C ALA A 132 -2.06 3.74 3.53
N ALA A 133 -1.37 4.59 4.29
CA ALA A 133 -1.65 4.77 5.72
C ALA A 133 -3.07 5.33 5.94
N LYS A 134 -3.51 6.27 5.09
CA LYS A 134 -4.86 6.85 5.18
C LYS A 134 -5.96 6.00 4.55
N ARG A 135 -5.62 5.18 3.56
CA ARG A 135 -6.56 4.42 2.73
C ARG A 135 -6.09 2.97 2.57
N PRO A 136 -5.91 2.21 3.66
CA PRO A 136 -5.25 0.90 3.63
C PRO A 136 -6.00 -0.17 2.82
N LYS A 137 -7.30 0.00 2.62
CA LYS A 137 -8.17 -0.88 1.83
C LYS A 137 -8.23 -0.53 0.35
N LEU A 138 -7.85 0.71 0.00
CA LEU A 138 -8.05 1.27 -1.34
C LEU A 138 -6.74 1.59 -2.06
N ILE A 139 -5.72 2.08 -1.36
CA ILE A 139 -4.45 2.47 -1.98
C ILE A 139 -3.39 1.40 -1.73
N PRO A 140 -2.96 0.64 -2.75
CA PRO A 140 -1.92 -0.37 -2.59
C PRO A 140 -0.55 0.29 -2.41
N ILE A 141 0.28 -0.32 -1.57
CA ILE A 141 1.69 0.04 -1.43
C ILE A 141 2.44 -0.45 -2.67
N LEU A 142 3.33 0.41 -3.19
CA LEU A 142 4.31 0.05 -4.20
C LEU A 142 5.66 0.61 -3.76
N ASP A 143 6.65 -0.26 -3.64
CA ASP A 143 8.05 0.13 -3.51
C ASP A 143 8.86 -0.37 -4.71
N ASN A 144 10.17 -0.11 -4.70
CA ASN A 144 11.05 -0.54 -5.79
C ASN A 144 11.13 -2.07 -5.92
N GLU A 145 11.11 -2.81 -4.82
CA GLU A 145 11.22 -4.28 -4.82
C GLU A 145 9.99 -4.91 -5.47
N VAL A 146 8.80 -4.53 -4.99
CA VAL A 146 7.52 -5.03 -5.51
C VAL A 146 7.31 -4.58 -6.95
N ARG A 147 7.67 -3.33 -7.30
CA ARG A 147 7.60 -2.83 -8.68
C ARG A 147 8.51 -3.64 -9.61
N ASN A 148 9.74 -3.93 -9.21
CA ASN A 148 10.67 -4.70 -10.03
C ASN A 148 10.23 -6.16 -10.18
N TYR A 149 9.59 -6.70 -9.14
CA TYR A 149 9.06 -8.07 -9.14
C TYR A 149 7.84 -8.21 -10.06
N LEU A 150 6.87 -7.32 -9.93
CA LEU A 150 5.60 -7.35 -10.68
C LEU A 150 5.68 -6.76 -12.09
N GLN A 151 6.63 -5.85 -12.34
CA GLN A 151 6.77 -5.09 -13.60
C GLN A 151 5.44 -4.53 -14.14
N PRO A 152 4.69 -3.73 -13.34
CA PRO A 152 3.44 -3.16 -13.81
C PRO A 152 3.64 -2.29 -15.06
N PRO A 153 2.63 -2.22 -15.94
CA PRO A 153 2.62 -1.24 -17.01
C PRO A 153 2.78 0.16 -16.43
N LYS A 154 3.60 0.99 -17.09
CA LYS A 154 3.96 2.32 -16.60
C LYS A 154 2.71 3.16 -16.32
N SER A 155 2.61 3.68 -15.09
CA SER A 155 1.48 4.51 -14.62
C SER A 155 0.13 3.79 -14.51
N PHE A 156 0.07 2.45 -14.60
CA PHE A 156 -1.17 1.69 -14.49
C PHE A 156 -1.21 0.76 -13.26
N PHE A 157 -0.32 0.93 -12.27
CA PHE A 157 -0.25 0.02 -11.13
C PHE A 157 -1.58 -0.13 -10.38
N TRP A 158 -2.22 0.98 -9.98
CA TRP A 158 -3.48 0.94 -9.24
C TRP A 158 -4.63 0.35 -10.06
N VAL A 159 -4.73 0.74 -11.35
CA VAL A 159 -5.70 0.19 -12.28
C VAL A 159 -5.50 -1.31 -12.48
N THR A 160 -4.24 -1.76 -12.59
CA THR A 160 -3.93 -3.19 -12.74
C THR A 160 -4.30 -3.96 -11.48
N MET A 161 -4.00 -3.43 -10.28
CA MET A 161 -4.44 -4.03 -9.02
C MET A 161 -5.98 -4.08 -8.89
N HIS A 162 -6.68 -3.04 -9.35
CA HIS A 162 -8.15 -3.01 -9.40
C HIS A 162 -8.69 -4.10 -10.32
N ASP A 163 -8.19 -4.18 -11.56
CA ASP A 163 -8.62 -5.16 -12.55
C ASP A 163 -8.40 -6.60 -12.03
N GLU A 164 -7.26 -6.86 -11.37
CA GLU A 164 -6.90 -8.16 -10.78
C GLU A 164 -7.82 -8.58 -9.62
N LEU A 165 -8.16 -7.64 -8.73
CA LEU A 165 -8.96 -7.92 -7.53
C LEU A 165 -10.48 -7.78 -7.76
N SER A 166 -10.90 -7.24 -8.91
CA SER A 166 -12.32 -7.12 -9.28
C SER A 166 -12.97 -8.47 -9.55
N ASP A 167 -12.21 -9.46 -10.01
CA ASP A 167 -12.69 -10.85 -10.15
C ASP A 167 -12.79 -11.53 -8.77
N PRO A 168 -13.99 -11.90 -8.29
CA PRO A 168 -14.15 -12.52 -6.98
C PRO A 168 -13.44 -13.86 -6.81
N ALA A 169 -13.27 -14.64 -7.88
CA ALA A 169 -12.60 -15.93 -7.82
C ALA A 169 -11.09 -15.76 -7.63
N ARG A 170 -10.48 -14.84 -8.39
CA ARG A 170 -9.07 -14.45 -8.25
C ARG A 170 -8.79 -13.88 -6.85
N ARG A 171 -9.63 -12.95 -6.41
CA ARG A 171 -9.53 -12.34 -5.08
C ARG A 171 -9.60 -13.37 -3.96
N ARG A 172 -10.54 -14.32 -4.03
CA ARG A 172 -10.67 -15.39 -3.02
C ARG A 172 -9.41 -16.25 -2.91
N ALA A 173 -8.82 -16.65 -4.05
CA ALA A 173 -7.57 -17.40 -4.05
C ALA A 173 -6.43 -16.65 -3.34
N ILE A 174 -6.34 -15.33 -3.53
CA ILE A 174 -5.34 -14.48 -2.86
C ILE A 174 -5.64 -14.35 -1.36
N GLU A 175 -6.92 -14.13 -0.99
CA GLU A 175 -7.36 -14.07 0.41
C GLU A 175 -7.03 -15.36 1.17
N GLU A 176 -7.28 -16.52 0.56
CA GLU A 176 -6.97 -17.84 1.12
C GLU A 176 -5.47 -18.04 1.38
N ALA A 177 -4.62 -17.64 0.43
CA ALA A 177 -3.16 -17.67 0.62
C ALA A 177 -2.70 -16.72 1.75
N CYS A 178 -3.42 -15.63 1.97
CA CYS A 178 -3.06 -14.57 2.92
C CYS A 178 -3.67 -14.71 4.33
N GLN A 179 -4.33 -15.83 4.66
CA GLN A 179 -5.09 -15.99 5.91
C GLN A 179 -4.25 -15.91 7.19
N ALA A 180 -2.93 -16.14 7.11
CA ALA A 180 -2.04 -16.14 8.27
C ALA A 180 -1.72 -14.75 8.83
N ALA A 181 -2.03 -13.67 8.10
CA ALA A 181 -1.82 -12.32 8.60
C ALA A 181 -2.90 -11.92 9.63
N PRO A 182 -2.58 -10.99 10.55
CA PRO A 182 -3.55 -10.48 11.51
C PRO A 182 -4.81 -9.89 10.82
N PRO A 183 -6.00 -10.03 11.43
CA PRO A 183 -7.28 -9.65 10.80
C PRO A 183 -7.39 -8.14 10.49
N GLN A 184 -6.73 -7.29 11.28
CA GLN A 184 -6.72 -5.84 11.08
C GLN A 184 -5.90 -5.40 9.85
N VAL A 185 -5.04 -6.27 9.31
CA VAL A 185 -4.21 -5.96 8.15
C VAL A 185 -5.05 -6.13 6.88
N SER A 186 -5.10 -5.10 6.03
CA SER A 186 -5.86 -5.14 4.77
C SER A 186 -5.30 -6.17 3.79
N LEU A 187 -6.12 -6.67 2.87
CA LEU A 187 -5.66 -7.62 1.84
C LEU A 187 -4.49 -7.04 1.03
N LEU A 188 -4.56 -5.76 0.65
CA LEU A 188 -3.51 -5.08 -0.11
C LEU A 188 -2.16 -5.14 0.60
N ARG A 189 -2.15 -4.94 1.92
CA ARG A 189 -0.93 -5.02 2.72
C ARG A 189 -0.41 -6.44 2.86
N ARG A 190 -1.30 -7.43 3.02
CA ARG A 190 -0.90 -8.85 3.05
C ARG A 190 -0.22 -9.25 1.74
N MET A 191 -0.78 -8.81 0.62
CA MET A 191 -0.19 -9.01 -0.70
C MET A 191 1.17 -8.32 -0.83
N ASP A 192 1.28 -7.06 -0.42
CA ASP A 192 2.52 -6.29 -0.44
C ASP A 192 3.63 -7.00 0.35
N VAL A 193 3.36 -7.43 1.59
CA VAL A 193 4.35 -8.19 2.39
C VAL A 193 4.74 -9.49 1.71
N ALA A 194 3.79 -10.26 1.20
CA ALA A 194 4.06 -11.55 0.55
C ALA A 194 4.95 -11.38 -0.69
N LEU A 195 4.61 -10.42 -1.55
CA LEU A 195 5.34 -10.11 -2.79
C LEU A 195 6.72 -9.52 -2.48
N TRP A 196 6.83 -8.62 -1.51
CA TRP A 196 8.11 -8.07 -1.07
C TRP A 196 9.04 -9.15 -0.52
N ARG A 197 8.51 -10.08 0.30
CA ARG A 197 9.28 -11.22 0.82
C ARG A 197 9.77 -12.13 -0.30
N ALA A 198 8.95 -12.37 -1.31
CA ALA A 198 9.33 -13.14 -2.49
C ALA A 198 10.39 -12.45 -3.34
N ALA A 199 10.22 -11.15 -3.61
CA ALA A 199 11.20 -10.33 -4.32
C ALA A 199 12.57 -10.40 -3.65
N ARG A 200 12.62 -10.24 -2.33
CA ARG A 200 13.86 -10.30 -1.55
C ARG A 200 14.55 -11.66 -1.54
N ARG A 201 13.80 -12.76 -1.66
CA ARG A 201 14.39 -14.11 -1.82
C ARG A 201 14.94 -14.35 -3.22
N GLY A 202 14.32 -13.78 -4.25
CA GLY A 202 14.79 -13.92 -5.63
C GLY A 202 15.99 -13.03 -5.97
N ALA A 203 16.31 -12.05 -5.12
CA ALA A 203 17.42 -11.13 -5.27
C ALA A 203 18.74 -11.64 -4.63
N THR A 204 18.69 -12.75 -3.89
CA THR A 204 19.86 -13.46 -3.32
C THR A 204 20.21 -14.67 -4.15
#